data_AF-A0A359MYL8-F1
#
_entry.id   AF-A0A359MYL8-F1
#
_cell.length_a   1.000
_cell.length_b   1.000
_cell.length_c   1.000
_cell.angle_alpha   90.00
_cell.angle_beta   90.00
_cell.angle_gamma   90.00
#
_symmetry.space_group_name_H-M   'P 1'
#
loop_
_entity.id
_entity.type
_entity.pdbx_description
1 polymer ?
#
loop_
_entity_poly.entity_id
_entity_poly.type
_entity_poly.pdbx_seq_one_letter_code
_entity_poly.pdbx_strand_id
1 'polypeptide(L)' 'MVNISTINHSYPHCYRCKTPLIYRGISAWYVKVEEVANKLVKNNAEVNWVPENIKD' A
#
# COMPACT_ATOMS: atom_id res chain seq x y z
N MET A 1 -9.79 -18.29 30.67
CA MET A 1 -8.31 -18.30 30.66
C MET A 1 -7.86 -17.34 29.58
N VAL A 2 -7.01 -16.36 29.90
CA VAL A 2 -6.39 -15.46 28.92
C VAL A 2 -4.97 -15.97 28.67
N ASN A 3 -4.60 -16.18 27.40
CA ASN A 3 -3.23 -16.49 27.03
C ASN A 3 -2.52 -15.19 26.67
N ILE A 4 -1.48 -14.85 27.44
CA ILE A 4 -0.61 -13.71 27.17
C ILE A 4 0.66 -14.26 26.52
N SER A 5 0.89 -13.91 25.26
CA SER A 5 2.08 -14.29 24.51
C SER A 5 2.51 -13.15 23.59
N THR A 6 3.74 -13.22 23.09
CA THR A 6 4.32 -12.21 22.18
C THR A 6 4.41 -12.79 20.77
N ILE A 7 4.03 -12.00 19.77
CA ILE A 7 4.08 -12.38 18.35
C ILE A 7 4.99 -11.40 17.61
N ASN A 8 5.95 -11.94 16.87
CA ASN A 8 6.74 -11.16 15.93
C ASN A 8 6.07 -11.16 14.56
N HIS A 9 5.75 -9.99 14.02
CA HIS A 9 5.08 -9.83 12.73
C HIS A 9 5.49 -8.51 12.06
N SER A 10 5.25 -8.41 10.76
CA SER A 10 5.46 -7.17 10.01
C SER A 10 4.48 -6.09 10.46
N TYR A 11 4.98 -4.94 10.91
CA TYR A 11 4.19 -3.80 11.32
C TYR A 11 4.53 -2.55 10.49
N PRO A 12 3.53 -1.77 10.03
CA PRO A 12 3.78 -0.59 9.21
C PRO A 12 4.42 0.53 10.03
N HIS A 13 5.47 1.13 9.47
CA HIS A 13 6.16 2.27 10.06
C HIS A 13 6.20 3.44 9.09
N CYS A 14 6.18 4.66 9.62
CA CYS A 14 6.33 5.88 8.83
C CYS A 14 7.62 5.81 8.01
N TYR A 15 7.53 5.95 6.68
CA TYR A 15 8.69 5.84 5.79
C TYR A 15 9.81 6.84 6.13
N ARG A 16 9.43 8.02 6.64
CA ARG A 16 10.33 9.11 7.03
C ARG A 16 10.90 8.96 8.44
N CYS A 17 10.01 8.90 9.44
CA CYS A 17 10.39 9.00 10.86
C CYS A 17 10.53 7.65 11.57
N LYS A 18 10.17 6.54 10.90
CA LYS A 18 10.22 5.17 11.44
C LYS A 18 9.35 4.93 12.69
N THR A 19 8.40 5.80 12.98
CA THR A 19 7.40 5.59 14.04
C THR A 19 6.31 4.60 13.61
N PRO A 20 5.76 3.78 14.51
CA PRO A 20 4.68 2.84 14.18
C PRO A 20 3.42 3.59 13.70
N LEU A 21 2.80 3.12 12.61
CA LEU A 21 1.57 3.68 12.07
C LEU A 21 0.33 3.04 12.70
N ILE A 22 -0.70 3.84 12.93
CA ILE A 22 -1.98 3.41 13.51
C ILE A 22 -3.12 3.91 12.60
N TYR A 23 -4.10 3.04 12.33
CA TYR A 23 -5.30 3.41 11.59
C TYR A 23 -6.24 4.25 12.47
N ARG A 24 -6.69 5.40 11.94
CA ARG A 24 -7.61 6.32 12.61
C ARG A 24 -8.50 7.01 11.59
N GLY A 25 -9.78 7.19 11.93
CA GLY A 25 -10.70 8.02 11.15
C GLY A 25 -10.30 9.49 11.22
N ILE A 26 -10.05 10.08 10.05
CA ILE A 26 -9.76 11.51 9.88
C ILE A 26 -10.54 12.05 8.68
N SER A 27 -10.85 13.34 8.69
CA SER A 27 -11.33 14.04 7.52
C SER A 27 -10.16 14.31 6.57
N ALA A 28 -10.26 13.76 5.36
CA ALA A 28 -9.28 13.97 4.30
C ALA A 28 -9.99 14.01 2.93
N TRP A 29 -9.33 14.58 1.95
CA TRP A 29 -9.80 14.60 0.57
C TRP A 29 -9.25 13.40 -0.18
N TYR A 30 -10.10 12.76 -0.99
CA TYR A 30 -9.76 11.57 -1.74
C TYR A 30 -10.15 11.72 -3.21
N VAL A 31 -9.39 11.06 -4.09
CA VAL A 31 -9.72 10.90 -5.50
C VAL A 31 -10.26 9.49 -5.71
N LYS A 32 -11.36 9.35 -6.47
CA LYS A 32 -11.99 8.05 -6.77
C LYS A 32 -11.21 7.27 -7.84
N VAL A 33 -10.04 6.75 -7.46
CA VAL A 33 -9.10 6.08 -8.39
C VAL A 33 -9.67 4.77 -8.96
N GLU A 34 -10.61 4.14 -8.27
CA GLU A 34 -11.24 2.87 -8.72
C GLU A 34 -11.83 2.95 -10.13
N GLU A 35 -12.41 4.09 -10.52
CA GLU A 35 -13.00 4.26 -11.86
C GLU A 35 -11.95 4.27 -12.98
N VAL A 36 -10.71 4.68 -12.66
CA VAL A 36 -9.61 4.77 -13.64
C VAL A 36 -8.59 3.65 -13.51
N ALA A 37 -8.67 2.81 -12.46
CA ALA A 37 -7.70 1.74 -12.19
C ALA A 37 -7.47 0.82 -13.41
N ASN A 38 -8.54 0.37 -14.05
CA ASN A 38 -8.44 -0.49 -15.24
C ASN A 38 -7.75 0.21 -16.43
N LYS A 39 -7.95 1.52 -16.59
CA LYS A 39 -7.27 2.31 -17.63
C LYS A 39 -5.79 2.46 -17.32
N LEU A 40 -5.42 2.65 -16.04
CA LEU A 40 -4.03 2.72 -15.62
C LEU A 40 -3.27 1.41 -15.91
N VAL A 41 -3.89 0.27 -15.61
CA VAL A 41 -3.28 -1.05 -15.89
C VAL A 41 -3.12 -1.29 -17.40
N LYS A 42 -4.15 -0.97 -18.21
CA LYS A 42 -4.05 -1.07 -19.68
C LYS A 42 -2.92 -0.21 -20.24
N ASN A 43 -2.83 1.04 -19.79
CA ASN A 43 -1.77 1.94 -20.24
C ASN A 43 -0.38 1.47 -19.76
N ASN A 44 -0.27 0.89 -18.56
CA ASN A 44 0.99 0.31 -18.07
C ASN A 44 1.49 -0.83 -18.98
N ALA A 45 0.58 -1.57 -19.61
CA ALA A 45 0.94 -2.64 -20.55
C ALA A 45 1.66 -2.13 -21.82
N GLU A 46 1.52 -0.86 -22.17
CA GLU A 46 2.22 -0.23 -23.30
C GLU A 46 3.60 0.29 -22.91
N VAL A 47 3.90 0.40 -21.62
CA VAL A 47 5.19 0.89 -21.10
C VAL A 47 6.26 -0.20 -21.25
N ASN A 48 7.43 0.21 -21.75
CA ASN A 48 8.62 -0.62 -21.77
C ASN A 48 9.36 -0.53 -20.43
N TRP A 49 9.20 -1.54 -19.58
CA TRP A 49 9.88 -1.62 -18.29
C TRP A 49 11.21 -2.34 -18.41
N VAL A 50 12.25 -1.79 -17.76
CA VAL A 50 13.57 -2.43 -17.68
C VAL A 50 14.01 -2.47 -16.21
N PRO A 51 14.20 -3.65 -15.59
CA PRO A 51 13.97 -4.98 -16.13
C PRO A 51 12.47 -5.34 -16.27
N GLU A 52 12.17 -6.27 -17.17
CA GLU A 52 10.80 -6.62 -17.58
C GLU A 52 9.94 -7.19 -16.44
N ASN A 53 10.55 -7.88 -15.48
CA ASN A 53 9.88 -8.54 -14.37
C ASN A 53 9.22 -7.60 -13.34
N ILE A 54 9.27 -6.28 -13.54
CA ILE A 54 8.64 -5.27 -12.68
C ILE A 54 7.22 -4.93 -13.15
N LYS A 55 6.93 -5.19 -14.43
CA LYS A 55 5.72 -4.70 -15.11
C LYS A 55 4.41 -5.33 -14.58
N ASP A 56 4.47 -6.58 -14.14
CA ASP A 56 3.33 -7.41 -13.73
C ASP A 56 3.46 -7.89 -12.27
#